data_AF-A0A7I8CVF8-F1
#
_entry.id   AF-A0A7I8CVF8-F1
#
_cell.length_a   1.000
_cell.length_b   1.000
_cell.length_c   1.000
_cell.angle_alpha   90.00
_cell.angle_beta   90.00
_cell.angle_gamma   90.00
#
_symmetry.space_group_name_H-M   'P 1'
#
loop_
_entity.id
_entity.type
_entity.pdbx_description
1 polymer ?
#
loop_
_entity_poly.entity_id
_entity_poly.type
_entity_poly.pdbx_seq_one_letter_code
_entity_poly.pdbx_strand_id
1 'polypeptide(L)' 'MNERYVSIKVDRQERPDIDEIYQQVSQMMGQGGGWPLTVFLTPQGEPFFGGTYFPRTIAMAAPRSRAC' A
#
# COMPACT_ATOMS: atom_id res chain seq x y z
N MET A 1 8.80 -14.05 -10.99
CA MET A 1 7.40 -13.81 -10.57
C MET A 1 7.25 -14.47 -9.21
N ASN A 2 6.80 -13.76 -8.18
CA ASN A 2 6.97 -14.16 -6.78
C ASN A 2 6.31 -15.52 -6.47
N GLU A 3 7.06 -16.48 -5.93
CA GLU A 3 6.55 -17.81 -5.53
C GLU A 3 5.59 -17.76 -4.33
N ARG A 4 5.58 -16.64 -3.60
CA ARG A 4 4.88 -16.48 -2.32
C ARG A 4 3.63 -15.59 -2.39
N TYR A 5 3.47 -14.83 -3.46
CA TYR A 5 2.43 -13.81 -3.55
C TYR A 5 1.87 -13.74 -4.96
N VAL A 6 0.54 -13.62 -5.07
CA VAL A 6 -0.12 -13.31 -6.34
C VAL A 6 -0.11 -11.79 -6.53
N SER A 7 0.67 -11.30 -7.48
CA SER A 7 0.72 -9.86 -7.78
C SER A 7 -0.44 -9.48 -8.69
N ILE A 8 -1.45 -8.81 -8.12
CA ILE A 8 -2.60 -8.28 -8.86
C ILE A 8 -2.34 -6.80 -9.11
N LYS A 9 -2.21 -6.42 -10.38
CA LYS A 9 -2.14 -5.01 -10.79
C LYS A 9 -3.54 -4.55 -11.16
N VAL A 10 -4.04 -3.57 -10.43
CA VAL A 10 -5.34 -2.94 -10.71
C VAL A 10 -5.07 -1.59 -11.34
N ASP A 11 -5.62 -1.36 -12.53
CA ASP A 11 -5.61 -0.04 -13.16
C ASP A 11 -6.82 0.76 -12.70
N ARG A 12 -6.58 1.97 -12.17
CA ARG A 12 -7.62 2.84 -11.64
C ARG A 12 -8.55 3.41 -12.72
N GLN A 13 -8.06 3.52 -13.97
CA GLN A 13 -8.85 4.05 -15.08
C GLN A 13 -9.88 3.02 -15.52
N GLU A 14 -9.53 1.73 -15.44
CA GLU A 14 -10.45 0.64 -15.75
C GLU A 14 -11.41 0.33 -14.60
N ARG A 15 -10.93 0.42 -13.35
CA ARG A 15 -11.69 0.04 -12.14
C ARG A 15 -11.57 1.06 -11.01
N PRO A 16 -12.22 2.23 -11.13
CA PRO A 16 -12.25 3.23 -10.07
C PRO A 16 -13.01 2.75 -8.83
N ASP A 17 -13.95 1.82 -9.01
CA ASP A 17 -14.72 1.16 -7.94
C ASP A 17 -13.80 0.44 -6.95
N ILE A 18 -12.80 -0.27 -7.47
CA ILE A 18 -11.87 -1.06 -6.67
C ILE A 18 -10.88 -0.16 -5.93
N ASP A 19 -10.41 0.92 -6.59
CA ASP A 19 -9.50 1.89 -5.96
C ASP A 19 -10.13 2.55 -4.73
N GLU A 20 -11.39 2.99 -4.86
CA GLU A 20 -12.08 3.67 -3.75
C GLU A 20 -12.24 2.76 -2.52
N ILE A 21 -12.62 1.50 -2.73
CA ILE A 21 -12.74 0.51 -1.65
C ILE A 21 -11.40 0.33 -0.94
N TYR A 22 -10.31 0.12 -1.69
CA TYR A 22 -9.01 -0.12 -1.07
C TYR A 22 -8.41 1.15 -0.42
N GLN A 23 -8.72 2.33 -0.95
CA GLN A 23 -8.35 3.60 -0.32
C GLN A 23 -9.08 3.80 1.02
N GLN A 24 -10.36 3.41 1.10
CA GLN A 24 -11.10 3.41 2.36
C GLN A 24 -10.50 2.41 3.36
N VAL A 25 -10.20 1.19 2.91
CA VAL A 25 -9.56 0.15 3.73
C VAL A 25 -8.20 0.62 4.27
N SER A 26 -7.37 1.26 3.44
CA SER A 26 -6.07 1.81 3.89
C SER A 26 -6.23 2.90 4.95
N GLN A 27 -7.20 3.80 4.76
CA GLN A 27 -7.54 4.83 5.74
C GLN A 27 -8.04 4.21 7.06
N MET A 28 -8.88 3.18 7.00
CA MET A 28 -9.35 2.44 8.18
C MET A 28 -8.21 1.75 8.93
N MET A 29 -7.18 1.27 8.21
CA MET A 29 -5.96 0.69 8.80
C MET A 29 -4.98 1.75 9.35
N GLY A 30 -5.29 3.05 9.25
CA GLY A 30 -4.42 4.14 9.71
C GLY A 30 -3.17 4.35 8.84
N GLN A 31 -3.10 3.69 7.70
CA GLN A 31 -2.03 3.78 6.72
C GLN A 31 -2.49 4.81 5.71
N GLY A 32 -2.14 6.09 5.94
CA GLY A 32 -2.71 7.24 5.24
C GLY A 32 -2.95 6.99 3.74
N GLY A 33 -4.08 7.46 3.21
CA GLY A 33 -4.47 7.24 1.82
C GLY A 33 -3.51 7.88 0.83
N GLY A 34 -3.43 7.32 -0.38
CA GLY A 34 -2.58 7.87 -1.43
C GLY A 34 -2.04 6.82 -2.38
N TRP A 35 -1.42 7.30 -3.44
CA TRP A 35 -0.81 6.45 -4.46
C TRP A 35 0.72 6.54 -4.39
N PRO A 36 1.46 5.43 -4.55
CA PRO A 36 1.00 4.08 -4.86
C PRO A 36 0.37 3.36 -3.66
N LEU A 37 -0.83 2.81 -3.84
CA LEU A 37 -1.54 2.01 -2.84
C LEU A 37 -1.16 0.53 -3.01
N THR A 38 -0.71 -0.10 -1.94
CA THR A 38 -0.41 -1.55 -1.94
C THR A 38 -1.10 -2.20 -0.75
N VAL A 39 -2.01 -3.12 -1.04
CA VAL A 39 -2.77 -3.88 -0.04
C VAL A 39 -2.47 -5.36 -0.19
N PHE A 40 -2.25 -6.03 0.93
CA PHE A 40 -2.09 -7.47 1.02
C PHE A 40 -3.36 -8.08 1.61
N LEU A 41 -3.84 -9.10 0.92
CA LEU A 41 -5.11 -9.76 1.19
C LEU A 41 -4.83 -11.21 1.57
N THR A 42 -5.66 -11.77 2.44
CA THR A 42 -5.72 -13.22 2.65
C THR A 42 -6.29 -13.90 1.39
N PRO A 43 -6.10 -15.22 1.21
CA PRO A 43 -6.74 -15.96 0.13
C PRO A 43 -8.27 -15.85 0.09
N GLN A 44 -8.88 -15.47 1.23
CA GLN A 44 -10.31 -15.23 1.40
C GLN A 44 -10.73 -13.80 1.01
N GLY A 45 -9.77 -12.94 0.66
CA GLY A 45 -10.03 -11.55 0.25
C GLY A 45 -10.07 -10.55 1.40
N GLU A 46 -9.66 -10.93 2.61
CA GLU A 46 -9.65 -10.02 3.76
C GLU A 46 -8.34 -9.20 3.79
N PRO A 47 -8.42 -7.85 3.84
CA PRO A 47 -7.24 -7.01 3.95
C PRO A 47 -6.66 -7.08 5.36
N PHE A 48 -5.39 -7.48 5.46
CA PHE A 48 -4.69 -7.58 6.75
C PHE A 48 -3.50 -6.63 6.86
N PHE A 49 -2.95 -6.19 5.73
CA PHE A 49 -1.84 -5.24 5.69
C PHE A 49 -2.02 -4.32 4.49
N GLY A 50 -1.86 -3.02 4.72
CA GLY A 50 -1.85 -2.03 3.66
C GLY A 50 -0.77 -1.02 3.93
N GLY A 51 -0.22 -0.46 2.88
CA GLY A 51 0.77 0.59 2.97
C GLY A 51 0.81 1.38 1.69
N THR A 52 1.37 2.58 1.82
CA THR A 52 1.74 3.39 0.67
C THR A 52 3.14 2.99 0.21
N TYR A 53 3.90 3.93 -0.35
CA TYR A 53 5.22 3.67 -0.91
C TYR A 53 6.15 2.87 0.03
N PHE A 54 6.54 1.68 -0.40
CA PHE A 54 7.55 0.84 0.26
C PHE A 54 8.93 1.16 -0.33
N PRO A 55 9.85 1.82 0.42
CA PRO A 55 11.19 2.07 -0.07
C PRO A 55 11.98 0.76 -0.16
N ARG A 56 12.78 0.61 -1.23
CA ARG A 56 13.61 -0.60 -1.48
C ARG A 56 14.63 -0.90 -0.38
N THR A 57 15.01 0.12 0.35
CA THR A 57 15.89 0.02 1.52
C THR A 57 15.07 0.56 2.69
N ILE A 58 15.04 -0.15 3.83
CA ILE A 58 14.68 0.50 5.10
C ILE A 58 15.65 1.66 5.22
N ALA A 59 15.17 2.87 4.94
CA ALA A 59 15.94 4.07 5.15
C ALA A 59 16.12 4.16 6.67
N MET A 60 17.14 3.48 7.17
CA MET A 60 17.71 3.71 8.48
C MET A 60 17.86 5.21 8.57
N ALA A 61 17.06 5.80 9.45
CA ALA A 61 16.77 7.22 9.49
C ALA A 61 18.07 8.01 9.28
N ALA A 62 18.20 8.69 8.15
CA ALA A 62 19.08 9.83 8.12
C ALA A 62 18.57 10.75 9.24
N PRO A 63 19.39 11.09 10.25
CA PRO A 63 18.96 12.05 11.25
C PRO A 63 18.53 13.28 10.47
N ARG A 64 17.25 13.68 10.58
CA ARG A 64 16.84 15.02 10.18
C ARG A 64 17.57 15.96 11.13
N SER A 65 18.81 16.29 10.79
CA SER A 65 19.50 17.43 11.35
C SER A 65 18.56 18.60 11.14
N ARG A 66 17.97 19.08 12.24
CA ARG A 66 17.47 20.45 12.31
C ARG A 66 18.61 21.33 11.83
N ALA A 67 18.47 21.88 10.63
CA ALA A 67 19.20 23.08 10.29
C ALA A 67 18.65 24.20 11.19
N CYS A 68 19.59 24.99 11.70
CA CYS A 68 19.45 26.09 12.67
C CYS A 68 18.19 26.94 12.52
#